data_AF-A0A9X4H888-F1
#
_entry.id   AF-A0A9X4H888-F1
#
_cell.length_a   1.000
_cell.length_b   1.000
_cell.length_c   1.000
_cell.angle_alpha   90.00
_cell.angle_beta   90.00
_cell.angle_gamma   90.00
#
_symmetry.space_group_name_H-M   'P 1'
#
loop_
_entity.id
_entity.type
_entity.pdbx_description
1 polymer ?
#
loop_
_entity_poly.entity_id
_entity_poly.type
_entity_poly.pdbx_seq_one_letter_code
_entity_poly.pdbx_strand_id
1 'polypeptide(L)'
;PKIQTRLSATTRHSALSGRVIQTFPRKPWAYQTKISERVTGSGFMAKAFRNSETGEVVVSYAGTTQENLLDWILGNVPAGVGVYSVQVEEAIAFYLDVLKIQNVAASSVTFTGHSLGGGLASLMAVFFDKNATVFDQAPFEMTAMQLDLIQKYINNLEHSGYVIPLQLKEYGAGSFSERESNVTQILVAGEVLTFESGNAMKINGAIRTIDPMAKKVLGWGEGGSLAAALQAVDLHSISLLAGFMNSDKFLDVVREYEELLPRIFKGEYAGLEARQDDVSTLLDLLVQRQILGEGDLPPLSRTS
;
A
#
# COMPACT_ATOMS: atom_id res chain seq x y z
N PRO A 1 -26.72 -23.15 -10.97
CA PRO A 1 -25.50 -22.74 -11.70
C PRO A 1 -25.01 -21.36 -11.22
N LYS A 2 -24.23 -21.33 -10.13
CA LYS A 2 -23.55 -20.13 -9.64
C LYS A 2 -22.06 -20.38 -9.79
N ILE A 3 -21.44 -19.69 -10.74
CA ILE A 3 -20.00 -19.76 -11.00
C ILE A 3 -19.32 -19.03 -9.84
N GLN A 4 -18.82 -19.78 -8.85
CA GLN A 4 -17.87 -19.27 -7.87
C GLN A 4 -16.49 -19.25 -8.54
N THR A 5 -16.11 -18.11 -9.10
CA THR A 5 -14.76 -17.88 -9.59
C THR A 5 -13.85 -17.67 -8.38
N ARG A 6 -13.00 -18.66 -8.08
CA ARG A 6 -11.97 -18.58 -7.04
C ARG A 6 -10.96 -17.47 -7.39
N LEU A 7 -10.77 -16.53 -6.47
CA LEU A 7 -9.81 -15.43 -6.58
C LEU A 7 -8.48 -15.88 -5.92
N SER A 8 -7.38 -15.81 -6.68
CA SER A 8 -6.03 -16.11 -6.20
C SER A 8 -5.59 -15.16 -5.08
N ALA A 9 -4.66 -15.60 -4.23
CA ALA A 9 -4.05 -14.82 -3.13
C ALA A 9 -3.57 -13.40 -3.54
N THR A 10 -3.07 -13.21 -4.76
CA THR A 10 -2.70 -11.90 -5.34
C THR A 10 -3.90 -10.97 -5.51
N THR A 11 -5.06 -11.54 -5.82
CA THR A 11 -6.32 -10.81 -5.96
C THR A 11 -6.93 -10.46 -4.60
N ARG A 12 -6.65 -11.24 -3.55
CA ARG A 12 -7.04 -10.94 -2.16
C ARG A 12 -6.18 -9.85 -1.53
N HIS A 13 -4.87 -9.82 -1.77
CA HIS A 13 -3.99 -8.75 -1.27
C HIS A 13 -4.27 -7.39 -1.95
N SER A 14 -4.58 -7.37 -3.25
CA SER A 14 -5.05 -6.14 -3.91
C SER A 14 -6.49 -5.75 -3.51
N ALA A 15 -7.31 -6.71 -3.08
CA ALA A 15 -8.63 -6.44 -2.50
C ALA A 15 -8.54 -5.99 -1.05
N LEU A 16 -7.57 -6.47 -0.25
CA LEU A 16 -7.31 -6.04 1.13
C LEU A 16 -6.59 -4.70 1.16
N SER A 17 -5.56 -4.48 0.33
CA SER A 17 -4.98 -3.16 0.09
C SER A 17 -6.07 -2.19 -0.36
N GLY A 18 -6.89 -2.55 -1.35
CA GLY A 18 -8.08 -1.77 -1.73
C GLY A 18 -9.07 -1.54 -0.57
N ARG A 19 -9.39 -2.55 0.25
CA ARG A 19 -10.37 -2.47 1.37
C ARG A 19 -9.86 -1.69 2.59
N VAL A 20 -8.55 -1.72 2.85
CA VAL A 20 -7.89 -0.94 3.89
C VAL A 20 -7.77 0.52 3.46
N ILE A 21 -7.38 0.76 2.21
CA ILE A 21 -7.38 2.06 1.54
C ILE A 21 -8.79 2.69 1.48
N GLN A 22 -9.86 1.87 1.42
CA GLN A 22 -11.27 2.29 1.35
C GLN A 22 -11.84 2.94 2.63
N THR A 23 -11.10 2.99 3.74
CA THR A 23 -11.57 3.61 5.01
C THR A 23 -11.25 5.10 5.15
N PHE A 24 -10.49 5.68 4.22
CA PHE A 24 -10.13 7.10 4.23
C PHE A 24 -10.74 7.82 3.01
N PRO A 25 -11.67 8.79 3.18
CA PRO A 25 -12.24 9.35 4.41
C PRO A 25 -13.64 8.78 4.72
N ARG A 26 -13.82 8.20 5.93
CA ARG A 26 -15.03 8.25 6.80
C ARG A 26 -16.45 8.15 6.19
N LYS A 27 -16.64 7.64 4.98
CA LYS A 27 -17.96 7.35 4.41
C LYS A 27 -18.12 5.86 4.15
N PRO A 28 -19.25 5.26 4.58
CA PRO A 28 -19.49 3.82 4.44
C PRO A 28 -19.50 3.39 2.98
N TRP A 29 -19.24 2.10 2.78
CA TRP A 29 -19.02 1.39 1.51
C TRP A 29 -20.14 1.52 0.48
N ALA A 30 -21.28 2.09 0.87
CA ALA A 30 -22.47 2.24 0.04
C ALA A 30 -22.25 3.13 -1.21
N TYR A 31 -21.15 3.89 -1.28
CA TYR A 31 -20.97 4.93 -2.29
C TYR A 31 -19.73 4.79 -3.17
N GLN A 32 -18.97 3.68 -3.16
CA GLN A 32 -17.79 3.53 -4.02
C GLN A 32 -18.00 2.52 -5.15
N THR A 33 -17.79 2.95 -6.39
CA THR A 33 -17.87 2.08 -7.58
C THR A 33 -16.48 1.95 -8.23
N LYS A 34 -16.02 0.73 -8.50
CA LYS A 34 -14.82 0.50 -9.31
C LYS A 34 -15.09 0.94 -10.75
N ILE A 35 -14.33 1.89 -11.25
CA ILE A 35 -14.48 2.44 -12.61
C ILE A 35 -13.38 1.98 -13.58
N SER A 36 -12.24 1.49 -13.06
CA SER A 36 -11.16 0.94 -13.88
C SER A 36 -10.30 -0.05 -13.09
N GLU A 37 -9.64 -0.95 -13.81
CA GLU A 37 -8.68 -1.91 -13.28
C GLU A 37 -7.65 -2.26 -14.36
N ARG A 38 -6.40 -2.45 -13.96
CA ARG A 38 -5.32 -2.92 -14.82
C ARG A 38 -4.47 -3.93 -14.06
N VAL A 39 -4.15 -5.03 -14.74
CA VAL A 39 -3.19 -6.06 -14.30
C VAL A 39 -2.34 -6.43 -15.51
N THR A 40 -1.02 -6.48 -15.36
CA THR A 40 -0.10 -6.78 -16.47
C THR A 40 0.93 -7.84 -16.10
N GLY A 41 1.68 -8.33 -17.09
CA GLY A 41 2.73 -9.33 -16.90
C GLY A 41 3.96 -8.84 -16.15
N SER A 42 4.11 -7.53 -15.93
CA SER A 42 5.20 -6.94 -15.11
C SER A 42 4.99 -7.12 -13.60
N GLY A 43 3.80 -7.60 -13.20
CA GLY A 43 3.34 -7.59 -11.82
C GLY A 43 2.60 -6.30 -11.43
N PHE A 44 2.46 -5.32 -12.34
CA PHE A 44 1.68 -4.11 -12.08
C PHE A 44 0.20 -4.42 -11.89
N MET A 45 -0.38 -3.85 -10.84
CA MET A 45 -1.82 -3.90 -10.59
C MET A 45 -2.31 -2.55 -10.06
N ALA A 46 -3.40 -2.04 -10.64
CA ALA A 46 -4.03 -0.81 -10.20
C ALA A 46 -5.55 -0.85 -10.36
N LYS A 47 -6.25 -0.09 -9.52
CA LYS A 47 -7.71 0.07 -9.55
C LYS A 47 -8.06 1.54 -9.36
N ALA A 48 -9.13 1.99 -9.99
CA ALA A 48 -9.71 3.31 -9.76
C ALA A 48 -11.13 3.17 -9.22
N PHE A 49 -11.43 3.89 -8.14
CA PHE A 49 -12.74 3.91 -7.50
C PHE A 49 -13.30 5.32 -7.56
N ARG A 50 -14.61 5.44 -7.78
CA ARG A 50 -15.33 6.71 -7.74
C ARG A 50 -16.31 6.69 -6.58
N ASN A 51 -16.30 7.78 -5.80
CA ASN A 51 -17.37 8.08 -4.86
C ASN A 51 -18.60 8.58 -5.64
N SER A 52 -19.73 7.87 -5.54
CA SER A 52 -20.96 8.15 -6.26
C SER A 52 -21.71 9.38 -5.74
N GLU A 53 -21.42 9.85 -4.53
CA GLU A 53 -21.98 11.08 -3.98
C GLU A 53 -21.15 12.31 -4.35
N THR A 54 -19.83 12.22 -4.21
CA THR A 54 -18.93 13.38 -4.35
C THR A 54 -18.30 13.49 -5.74
N GLY A 55 -18.28 12.39 -6.51
CA GLY A 55 -17.55 12.31 -7.77
C GLY A 55 -16.03 12.24 -7.62
N GLU A 56 -15.51 12.21 -6.38
CA GLU A 56 -14.08 12.02 -6.11
C GLU A 56 -13.61 10.66 -6.62
N VAL A 57 -12.38 10.62 -7.15
CA VAL A 57 -11.78 9.41 -7.68
C VAL A 57 -10.50 9.11 -6.93
N VAL A 58 -10.37 7.86 -6.48
CA VAL A 58 -9.15 7.36 -5.84
C VAL A 58 -8.52 6.31 -6.75
N VAL A 59 -7.27 6.53 -7.14
CA VAL A 59 -6.46 5.57 -7.89
C VAL A 59 -5.52 4.86 -6.92
N SER A 60 -5.71 3.55 -6.81
CA SER A 60 -4.99 2.66 -5.91
C SER A 60 -4.03 1.76 -6.69
N TYR A 61 -2.75 1.79 -6.30
CA TYR A 61 -1.70 0.92 -6.83
C TYR A 61 -1.38 -0.20 -5.83
N ALA A 62 -1.24 -1.44 -6.31
CA ALA A 62 -0.92 -2.57 -5.46
C ALA A 62 0.59 -2.64 -5.14
N GLY A 63 0.90 -3.19 -3.96
CA GLY A 63 2.26 -3.58 -3.59
C GLY A 63 2.68 -4.94 -4.19
N THR A 64 3.88 -5.38 -3.83
CA THR A 64 4.36 -6.74 -4.10
C THR A 64 3.69 -7.78 -3.18
N THR A 65 3.80 -9.06 -3.52
CA THR A 65 3.43 -10.16 -2.59
C THR A 65 4.52 -10.34 -1.53
N GLN A 66 4.19 -10.94 -0.38
CA GLN A 66 5.13 -11.08 0.75
C GLN A 66 6.41 -11.88 0.41
N GLU A 67 6.31 -12.98 -0.34
CA GLU A 67 7.50 -13.73 -0.82
C GLU A 67 8.37 -12.88 -1.74
N ASN A 68 7.74 -12.12 -2.64
CA ASN A 68 8.46 -11.21 -3.53
C ASN A 68 8.99 -10.01 -2.76
N LEU A 69 8.37 -9.61 -1.65
CA LEU A 69 8.83 -8.53 -0.79
C LEU A 69 10.12 -8.91 -0.08
N LEU A 70 10.25 -10.13 0.42
CA LEU A 70 11.50 -10.61 1.01
C LEU A 70 12.64 -10.59 0.00
N ASP A 71 12.43 -11.12 -1.20
CA ASP A 71 13.42 -11.08 -2.28
C ASP A 71 13.72 -9.63 -2.72
N TRP A 72 12.68 -8.82 -2.86
CA TRP A 72 12.81 -7.40 -3.21
C TRP A 72 13.67 -6.68 -2.18
N ILE A 73 13.41 -6.82 -0.88
CA ILE A 73 14.12 -6.10 0.18
C ILE A 73 15.49 -6.68 0.49
N LEU A 74 15.60 -8.00 0.65
CA LEU A 74 16.82 -8.65 1.12
C LEU A 74 17.82 -8.95 0.00
N GLY A 75 17.36 -8.97 -1.26
CA GLY A 75 18.19 -9.31 -2.42
C GLY A 75 18.30 -8.22 -3.48
N ASN A 76 17.23 -7.45 -3.74
CA ASN A 76 17.06 -6.79 -5.05
C ASN A 76 16.63 -5.30 -5.06
N VAL A 77 16.56 -4.58 -3.93
CA VAL A 77 16.32 -3.12 -3.95
C VAL A 77 17.66 -2.40 -4.10
N PRO A 78 17.93 -1.70 -5.21
CA PRO A 78 19.05 -0.77 -5.29
C PRO A 78 18.64 0.49 -4.52
N ALA A 79 18.80 0.47 -3.21
CA ALA A 79 18.57 1.55 -2.23
C ALA A 79 17.93 2.85 -2.80
N GLY A 80 16.60 2.97 -2.78
CA GLY A 80 15.87 4.21 -3.11
C GLY A 80 15.47 4.44 -4.57
N VAL A 81 15.76 3.46 -5.43
CA VAL A 81 15.36 3.25 -6.84
C VAL A 81 15.20 4.53 -7.68
N GLY A 82 16.30 4.95 -8.30
CA GLY A 82 16.42 5.98 -9.36
C GLY A 82 16.76 5.36 -10.72
N VAL A 83 16.12 4.23 -11.05
CA VAL A 83 16.30 3.49 -12.31
C VAL A 83 14.96 3.28 -12.99
N TYR A 84 14.99 3.03 -14.30
CA TYR A 84 13.79 2.81 -15.08
C TYR A 84 12.99 1.59 -14.63
N SER A 85 11.68 1.77 -14.44
CA SER A 85 10.73 0.74 -14.04
C SER A 85 9.50 0.75 -14.95
N VAL A 86 9.19 -0.40 -15.53
CA VAL A 86 7.99 -0.58 -16.36
C VAL A 86 6.72 -0.30 -15.54
N GLN A 87 6.70 -0.63 -14.24
CA GLN A 87 5.55 -0.37 -13.39
C GLN A 87 5.29 1.12 -13.14
N VAL A 88 6.33 1.97 -13.21
CA VAL A 88 6.17 3.44 -13.13
C VAL A 88 5.51 3.96 -14.41
N GLU A 89 5.95 3.48 -15.58
CA GLU A 89 5.32 3.83 -16.86
C GLU A 89 3.86 3.37 -16.90
N GLU A 90 3.58 2.14 -16.46
CA GLU A 90 2.22 1.60 -16.37
C GLU A 90 1.34 2.36 -15.38
N ALA A 91 1.91 2.86 -14.28
CA ALA A 91 1.22 3.71 -13.31
C ALA A 91 0.78 5.04 -13.92
N ILE A 92 1.68 5.68 -14.68
CA ILE A 92 1.38 6.92 -15.42
C ILE A 92 0.27 6.64 -16.43
N ALA A 93 0.47 5.64 -17.30
CA ALA A 93 -0.50 5.27 -18.32
C ALA A 93 -1.89 4.97 -17.73
N PHE A 94 -1.94 4.27 -16.59
CA PHE A 94 -3.21 3.96 -15.92
C PHE A 94 -3.93 5.22 -15.45
N TYR A 95 -3.21 6.17 -14.84
CA TYR A 95 -3.80 7.46 -14.45
C TYR A 95 -4.31 8.24 -15.67
N LEU A 96 -3.53 8.30 -16.74
CA LEU A 96 -3.95 8.98 -17.98
C LEU A 96 -5.22 8.35 -18.58
N ASP A 97 -5.37 7.02 -18.49
CA ASP A 97 -6.60 6.36 -18.93
C ASP A 97 -7.78 6.59 -17.99
N VAL A 98 -7.55 6.71 -16.68
CA VAL A 98 -8.59 7.12 -15.72
C VAL A 98 -9.13 8.51 -16.04
N LEU A 99 -8.28 9.44 -16.48
CA LEU A 99 -8.70 10.78 -16.91
C LEU A 99 -9.59 10.78 -18.17
N LYS A 100 -9.55 9.72 -18.99
CA LYS A 100 -10.40 9.57 -20.19
C LYS A 100 -11.80 9.06 -19.85
N ILE A 101 -12.02 8.57 -18.63
CA ILE A 101 -13.32 8.04 -18.21
C ILE A 101 -14.31 9.20 -18.05
N GLN A 102 -15.51 9.04 -18.60
CA GLN A 102 -16.56 10.05 -18.54
C GLN A 102 -16.84 10.51 -17.09
N ASN A 103 -16.94 11.82 -16.90
CA ASN A 103 -17.18 12.48 -15.62
C ASN A 103 -16.08 12.25 -14.56
N VAL A 104 -14.83 11.99 -14.99
CA VAL A 104 -13.66 12.14 -14.12
C VAL A 104 -13.07 13.53 -14.34
N ALA A 105 -13.05 14.35 -13.28
CA ALA A 105 -12.32 15.61 -13.30
C ALA A 105 -10.90 15.37 -12.80
N ALA A 106 -9.88 15.85 -13.52
CA ALA A 106 -8.49 15.69 -13.09
C ALA A 106 -8.21 16.31 -11.71
N SER A 107 -8.99 17.33 -11.30
CA SER A 107 -8.90 17.94 -9.96
C SER A 107 -9.45 17.06 -8.84
N SER A 108 -10.28 16.05 -9.14
CA SER A 108 -10.91 15.17 -8.14
C SER A 108 -10.20 13.84 -7.95
N VAL A 109 -9.07 13.61 -8.64
CA VAL A 109 -8.29 12.36 -8.54
C VAL A 109 -7.24 12.47 -7.45
N THR A 110 -7.19 11.49 -6.54
CA THR A 110 -6.13 11.30 -5.55
C THR A 110 -5.51 9.91 -5.68
N PHE A 111 -4.32 9.73 -5.10
CA PHE A 111 -3.56 8.49 -5.19
C PHE A 111 -3.36 7.82 -3.84
N THR A 112 -3.18 6.50 -3.89
CA THR A 112 -2.94 5.69 -2.69
C THR A 112 -2.34 4.34 -3.03
N GLY A 113 -1.69 3.71 -2.07
CA GLY A 113 -1.09 2.40 -2.20
C GLY A 113 -0.30 2.02 -0.96
N HIS A 114 0.06 0.75 -0.86
CA HIS A 114 0.92 0.21 0.19
C HIS A 114 2.25 -0.28 -0.40
N SER A 115 3.35 -0.21 0.35
CA SER A 115 4.65 -0.77 -0.08
C SER A 115 5.09 -0.18 -1.42
N LEU A 116 5.43 -1.02 -2.41
CA LEU A 116 5.69 -0.64 -3.81
C LEU A 116 4.57 0.25 -4.39
N GLY A 117 3.31 -0.12 -4.16
CA GLY A 117 2.16 0.66 -4.63
C GLY A 117 2.08 2.05 -3.97
N GLY A 118 2.51 2.17 -2.72
CA GLY A 118 2.67 3.46 -2.05
C GLY A 118 3.71 4.33 -2.74
N GLY A 119 4.85 3.75 -3.11
CA GLY A 119 5.89 4.45 -3.88
C GLY A 119 5.40 4.93 -5.25
N LEU A 120 4.66 4.07 -5.97
CA LEU A 120 4.03 4.44 -7.25
C LEU A 120 3.01 5.58 -7.07
N ALA A 121 2.15 5.50 -6.05
CA ALA A 121 1.17 6.53 -5.73
C ALA A 121 1.84 7.89 -5.44
N SER A 122 2.94 7.88 -4.69
CA SER A 122 3.70 9.08 -4.37
C SER A 122 4.40 9.70 -5.56
N LEU A 123 4.90 8.88 -6.50
CA LEU A 123 5.38 9.39 -7.78
C LEU A 123 4.26 10.08 -8.56
N MET A 124 3.07 9.48 -8.62
CA MET A 124 1.96 10.09 -9.35
C MET A 124 1.52 11.41 -8.71
N ALA A 125 1.60 11.49 -7.37
CA ALA A 125 1.34 12.71 -6.61
C ALA A 125 2.25 13.87 -7.07
N VAL A 126 3.56 13.64 -7.12
CA VAL A 126 4.51 14.70 -7.52
C VAL A 126 4.49 14.96 -9.02
N PHE A 127 4.40 13.92 -9.85
CA PHE A 127 4.35 14.06 -11.32
C PHE A 127 3.14 14.87 -11.79
N PHE A 128 2.00 14.72 -11.13
CA PHE A 128 0.74 15.33 -11.58
C PHE A 128 0.20 16.43 -10.66
N ASP A 129 0.96 16.81 -9.63
CA ASP A 129 0.56 17.79 -8.63
C ASP A 129 -0.80 17.43 -8.01
N LYS A 130 -0.84 16.26 -7.36
CA LYS A 130 -2.02 15.68 -6.71
C LYS A 130 -1.69 15.20 -5.32
N ASN A 131 -2.73 15.08 -4.50
CA ASN A 131 -2.61 14.51 -3.17
C ASN A 131 -2.51 12.98 -3.23
N ALA A 132 -1.67 12.43 -2.35
CA ALA A 132 -1.62 11.00 -2.09
C ALA A 132 -1.64 10.71 -0.59
N THR A 133 -2.37 9.67 -0.20
CA THR A 133 -2.24 9.04 1.13
C THR A 133 -1.74 7.63 0.95
N VAL A 134 -0.56 7.36 1.50
CA VAL A 134 0.19 6.14 1.23
C VAL A 134 0.59 5.44 2.52
N PHE A 135 0.81 4.14 2.41
CA PHE A 135 0.95 3.24 3.56
C PHE A 135 2.28 2.50 3.45
N ASP A 136 3.15 2.63 4.45
CA ASP A 136 4.50 2.03 4.47
C ASP A 136 5.18 2.13 3.07
N GLN A 137 5.30 3.34 2.54
CA GLN A 137 5.61 3.49 1.11
C GLN A 137 7.03 3.02 0.77
N ALA A 138 7.24 2.52 -0.44
CA ALA A 138 8.56 2.28 -0.98
C ALA A 138 9.35 3.59 -1.25
N PRO A 139 10.69 3.56 -1.12
CA PRO A 139 11.54 4.73 -1.33
C PRO A 139 11.73 5.03 -2.82
N PHE A 140 10.99 5.99 -3.35
CA PHE A 140 10.99 6.40 -4.78
C PHE A 140 11.48 7.83 -5.02
N GLU A 141 12.05 8.49 -4.01
CA GLU A 141 12.55 9.88 -4.12
C GLU A 141 13.55 10.03 -5.27
N MET A 142 14.49 9.09 -5.43
CA MET A 142 15.48 9.16 -6.52
C MET A 142 14.83 9.07 -7.90
N THR A 143 13.75 8.29 -8.07
CA THR A 143 13.00 8.30 -9.34
C THR A 143 12.38 9.67 -9.61
N ALA A 144 11.84 10.33 -8.57
CA ALA A 144 11.21 11.64 -8.69
C ALA A 144 12.20 12.78 -8.98
N MET A 145 13.49 12.59 -8.66
CA MET A 145 14.55 13.58 -8.88
C MET A 145 15.32 13.36 -10.19
N GLN A 146 15.19 12.20 -10.84
CA GLN A 146 15.97 11.86 -12.03
C GLN A 146 15.29 12.34 -13.33
N LEU A 147 15.57 13.57 -13.73
CA LEU A 147 14.89 14.22 -14.87
C LEU A 147 15.04 13.46 -16.20
N ASP A 148 16.21 12.87 -16.49
CA ASP A 148 16.41 12.06 -17.71
C ASP A 148 15.49 10.83 -17.73
N LEU A 149 15.27 10.23 -16.56
CA LEU A 149 14.39 9.08 -16.42
C LEU A 149 12.92 9.49 -16.61
N ILE A 150 12.53 10.64 -16.06
CA ILE A 150 11.18 11.20 -16.22
C ILE A 150 10.94 11.51 -17.70
N GLN A 151 11.90 12.13 -18.39
CA GLN A 151 11.80 12.40 -19.82
C GLN A 151 11.69 11.10 -20.64
N LYS A 152 12.38 10.03 -20.22
CA LYS A 152 12.25 8.72 -20.86
C LYS A 152 10.82 8.17 -20.74
N TYR A 153 10.17 8.27 -19.58
CA TYR A 153 8.75 7.88 -19.45
C TYR A 153 7.84 8.71 -20.36
N ILE A 154 8.04 10.04 -20.38
CA ILE A 154 7.28 10.95 -21.25
C ILE A 154 7.39 10.52 -22.71
N ASN A 155 8.61 10.32 -23.21
CA ASN A 155 8.86 9.93 -24.60
C ASN A 155 8.20 8.59 -24.96
N ASN A 156 8.30 7.59 -24.09
CA ASN A 156 7.69 6.28 -24.31
C ASN A 156 6.16 6.36 -24.38
N LEU A 157 5.55 7.17 -23.51
CA LEU A 157 4.11 7.37 -23.46
C LEU A 157 3.61 8.17 -24.69
N GLU A 158 4.33 9.21 -25.10
CA GLU A 158 4.03 9.96 -26.34
C GLU A 158 4.14 9.04 -27.56
N HIS A 159 5.17 8.20 -27.64
CA HIS A 159 5.30 7.20 -28.70
C HIS A 159 4.16 6.17 -28.70
N SER A 160 3.61 5.88 -27.51
CA SER A 160 2.43 5.02 -27.33
C SER A 160 1.09 5.75 -27.56
N GLY A 161 1.12 7.01 -28.00
CA GLY A 161 -0.06 7.79 -28.35
C GLY A 161 -0.76 8.48 -27.18
N TYR A 162 -0.14 8.55 -26.00
CA TYR A 162 -0.69 9.32 -24.88
C TYR A 162 -0.44 10.82 -25.05
N VAL A 163 -1.45 11.62 -24.69
CA VAL A 163 -1.30 13.06 -24.51
C VAL A 163 -0.85 13.31 -23.08
N ILE A 164 0.35 13.89 -22.91
CA ILE A 164 0.95 14.12 -21.60
C ILE A 164 0.44 15.44 -20.99
N PRO A 165 -0.15 15.42 -19.78
CA PRO A 165 -0.56 16.63 -19.07
C PRO A 165 0.62 17.55 -18.78
N LEU A 166 0.35 18.87 -18.74
CA LEU A 166 1.36 19.90 -18.53
C LEU A 166 2.20 19.66 -17.26
N GLN A 167 1.56 19.19 -16.19
CA GLN A 167 2.18 18.94 -14.89
C GLN A 167 3.37 17.97 -14.96
N LEU A 168 3.26 16.94 -15.81
CA LEU A 168 4.33 15.98 -16.05
C LEU A 168 5.23 16.45 -17.20
N LYS A 169 4.66 17.04 -18.26
CA LYS A 169 5.42 17.52 -19.42
C LYS A 169 6.47 18.57 -19.05
N GLU A 170 6.16 19.45 -18.10
CA GLU A 170 7.03 20.51 -17.61
C GLU A 170 7.68 20.16 -16.26
N TYR A 171 7.67 18.87 -15.86
CA TYR A 171 8.28 18.46 -14.61
C TYR A 171 9.79 18.71 -14.65
N GLY A 172 10.28 19.54 -13.72
CA GLY A 172 11.67 20.00 -13.67
C GLY A 172 12.23 20.03 -12.25
N ALA A 173 13.42 20.62 -12.09
CA ALA A 173 14.19 20.59 -10.85
C ALA A 173 13.43 21.11 -9.61
N GLY A 174 12.53 22.09 -9.76
CA GLY A 174 11.71 22.62 -8.66
C GLY A 174 10.42 21.84 -8.40
N SER A 175 9.95 21.04 -9.36
CA SER A 175 8.64 20.38 -9.27
C SER A 175 8.57 19.38 -8.11
N PHE A 176 9.68 18.69 -7.82
CA PHE A 176 9.73 17.75 -6.70
C PHE A 176 9.51 18.45 -5.35
N SER A 177 10.34 19.45 -5.03
CA SER A 177 10.28 20.16 -3.75
C SER A 177 8.98 20.94 -3.54
N GLU A 178 8.34 21.39 -4.62
CA GLU A 178 7.04 22.07 -4.54
C GLU A 178 5.90 21.10 -4.20
N ARG A 179 6.03 19.83 -4.61
CA ARG A 179 4.91 18.87 -4.63
C ARG A 179 5.07 17.70 -3.67
N GLU A 180 6.26 17.46 -3.10
CA GLU A 180 6.46 16.37 -2.13
C GLU A 180 5.55 16.52 -0.91
N SER A 181 5.20 17.76 -0.54
CA SER A 181 4.23 18.08 0.51
C SER A 181 2.82 17.54 0.26
N ASN A 182 2.46 17.21 -0.98
CA ASN A 182 1.18 16.59 -1.34
C ASN A 182 1.07 15.12 -0.90
N VAL A 183 2.18 14.49 -0.49
CA VAL A 183 2.22 13.11 -0.05
C VAL A 183 2.07 13.03 1.47
N THR A 184 1.04 12.35 1.93
CA THR A 184 0.87 11.95 3.34
C THR A 184 1.20 10.48 3.49
N GLN A 185 2.29 10.16 4.18
CA GLN A 185 2.64 8.80 4.53
C GLN A 185 2.11 8.43 5.92
N ILE A 186 1.49 7.25 6.02
CA ILE A 186 1.17 6.61 7.28
C ILE A 186 1.99 5.32 7.35
N LEU A 187 2.76 5.13 8.43
CA LEU A 187 3.66 3.98 8.53
C LEU A 187 3.63 3.31 9.90
N VAL A 188 3.90 2.01 9.94
CA VAL A 188 4.12 1.25 11.18
C VAL A 188 5.56 1.42 11.63
N ALA A 189 5.81 1.79 12.88
CA ALA A 189 7.18 1.88 13.39
C ALA A 189 7.86 0.50 13.38
N GLY A 190 9.06 0.43 12.80
CA GLY A 190 9.86 -0.81 12.74
C GLY A 190 9.52 -1.73 11.56
N GLU A 191 8.65 -1.31 10.64
CA GLU A 191 8.42 -2.05 9.38
C GLU A 191 9.65 -2.02 8.47
N VAL A 192 9.75 -3.03 7.60
CA VAL A 192 10.95 -3.37 6.85
C VAL A 192 11.51 -2.26 5.93
N LEU A 193 10.69 -1.32 5.45
CA LEU A 193 11.09 -0.18 4.62
C LEU A 193 11.51 1.05 5.43
N THR A 194 11.40 1.00 6.75
CA THR A 194 11.86 2.05 7.69
C THR A 194 12.81 1.55 8.77
N PHE A 195 12.88 0.24 9.04
CA PHE A 195 13.59 -0.29 10.22
C PHE A 195 15.09 0.03 10.24
N GLU A 196 15.75 0.13 9.08
CA GLU A 196 17.15 0.56 8.99
C GLU A 196 17.32 1.97 8.41
N SER A 197 16.45 2.35 7.46
CA SER A 197 16.59 3.59 6.70
C SER A 197 15.99 4.82 7.40
N GLY A 198 15.23 4.63 8.49
CA GLY A 198 14.60 5.74 9.22
C GLY A 198 13.68 6.59 8.33
N ASN A 199 13.05 5.99 7.31
CA ASN A 199 12.19 6.63 6.32
C ASN A 199 12.91 7.47 5.23
N ALA A 200 14.23 7.29 5.06
CA ALA A 200 15.01 7.95 4.01
C ALA A 200 14.59 7.56 2.58
N MET A 201 14.90 8.45 1.63
CA MET A 201 14.71 8.26 0.18
C MET A 201 13.25 8.01 -0.25
N LYS A 202 12.30 8.44 0.58
CA LYS A 202 10.86 8.33 0.37
C LYS A 202 10.31 9.73 0.11
N ILE A 203 9.34 9.85 -0.79
CA ILE A 203 8.69 11.12 -1.10
C ILE A 203 7.79 11.49 0.08
N ASN A 204 8.28 12.33 0.99
CA ASN A 204 7.68 12.57 2.29
C ASN A 204 7.20 14.01 2.40
N GLY A 205 5.88 14.22 2.33
CA GLY A 205 5.26 15.44 2.83
C GLY A 205 4.97 15.30 4.32
N ALA A 206 3.71 15.04 4.67
CA ALA A 206 3.31 14.74 6.05
C ALA A 206 3.60 13.27 6.40
N ILE A 207 4.12 13.01 7.60
CA ILE A 207 4.38 11.66 8.10
C ILE A 207 3.57 11.41 9.37
N ARG A 208 2.81 10.32 9.40
CA ARG A 208 2.15 9.79 10.60
C ARG A 208 2.72 8.41 10.92
N THR A 209 3.46 8.32 12.01
CA THR A 209 3.98 7.04 12.52
C THR A 209 3.00 6.45 13.52
N ILE A 210 2.64 5.19 13.30
CA ILE A 210 1.89 4.35 14.23
C ILE A 210 2.88 3.39 14.86
N ASP A 211 3.20 3.62 16.13
CA ASP A 211 4.17 2.79 16.85
C ASP A 211 3.45 1.73 17.71
N PRO A 212 3.51 0.44 17.34
CA PRO A 212 2.97 -0.64 18.15
C PRO A 212 3.88 -1.02 19.34
N MET A 213 5.05 -0.40 19.49
CA MET A 213 6.08 -0.73 20.49
C MET A 213 6.53 -2.20 20.44
N ALA A 214 6.58 -2.77 19.23
CA ALA A 214 6.90 -4.17 19.00
C ALA A 214 8.22 -4.58 19.65
N LYS A 215 8.21 -5.68 20.40
CA LYS A 215 9.38 -6.22 21.11
C LYS A 215 9.91 -7.49 20.48
N LYS A 216 11.21 -7.73 20.67
CA LYS A 216 11.86 -8.99 20.35
C LYS A 216 11.70 -9.94 21.52
N VAL A 217 10.68 -10.80 21.46
CA VAL A 217 10.31 -11.72 22.54
C VAL A 217 9.77 -13.03 21.96
N LEU A 218 9.80 -14.12 22.73
CA LEU A 218 9.25 -15.42 22.35
C LEU A 218 9.82 -15.95 21.01
N GLY A 219 11.10 -15.70 20.74
CA GLY A 219 11.73 -16.07 19.48
C GLY A 219 11.34 -15.20 18.28
N TRP A 220 10.43 -14.23 18.41
CA TRP A 220 10.05 -13.30 17.34
C TRP A 220 11.01 -12.12 17.31
N GLY A 221 11.72 -11.92 16.18
CA GLY A 221 12.79 -10.91 16.08
C GLY A 221 14.10 -11.26 16.81
N GLU A 222 14.15 -12.39 17.52
CA GLU A 222 15.33 -12.89 18.24
C GLU A 222 16.18 -13.81 17.34
N GLY A 223 17.51 -13.75 17.48
CA GLY A 223 18.43 -14.65 16.75
C GLY A 223 19.23 -14.00 15.62
N GLY A 224 19.38 -12.68 15.62
CA GLY A 224 20.29 -11.95 14.72
C GLY A 224 19.57 -11.08 13.68
N SER A 225 20.33 -10.58 12.69
CA SER A 225 19.85 -9.64 11.67
C SER A 225 18.71 -10.21 10.81
N LEU A 226 18.83 -11.48 10.39
CA LEU A 226 17.78 -12.14 9.61
C LEU A 226 16.46 -12.23 10.37
N ALA A 227 16.50 -12.60 11.66
CA ALA A 227 15.30 -12.68 12.48
C ALA A 227 14.65 -11.31 12.71
N ALA A 228 15.46 -10.27 12.90
CA ALA A 228 14.99 -8.88 13.01
C ALA A 228 14.34 -8.39 11.70
N ALA A 229 14.94 -8.72 10.54
CA ALA A 229 14.38 -8.38 9.25
C ALA A 229 13.03 -9.09 8.98
N LEU A 230 12.91 -10.38 9.36
CA LEU A 230 11.64 -11.10 9.25
C LEU A 230 10.55 -10.50 10.14
N GLN A 231 10.88 -10.09 11.37
CA GLN A 231 9.95 -9.34 12.22
C GLN A 231 9.52 -8.02 11.57
N ALA A 232 10.45 -7.28 10.97
CA ALA A 232 10.14 -6.03 10.28
C ALA A 232 9.21 -6.27 9.07
N VAL A 233 9.35 -7.42 8.39
CA VAL A 233 8.47 -7.83 7.28
C VAL A 233 7.07 -8.19 7.79
N ASP A 234 6.94 -8.83 8.95
CA ASP A 234 5.65 -9.08 9.59
C ASP A 234 4.91 -7.77 9.92
N LEU A 235 5.66 -6.77 10.42
CA LEU A 235 5.13 -5.44 10.71
C LEU A 235 4.68 -4.67 9.46
N HIS A 236 5.21 -5.02 8.28
CA HIS A 236 4.84 -4.45 6.97
C HIS A 236 3.53 -5.02 6.40
N SER A 237 2.54 -5.22 7.26
CA SER A 237 1.24 -5.80 6.92
C SER A 237 0.19 -4.71 6.79
N ILE A 238 -0.40 -4.58 5.59
CA ILE A 238 -1.48 -3.63 5.36
C ILE A 238 -2.71 -3.93 6.24
N SER A 239 -2.98 -5.21 6.55
CA SER A 239 -4.05 -5.61 7.46
C SER A 239 -3.76 -5.14 8.90
N LEU A 240 -2.51 -5.30 9.36
CA LEU A 240 -2.10 -4.85 10.69
C LEU A 240 -2.21 -3.33 10.82
N LEU A 241 -1.67 -2.60 9.85
CA LEU A 241 -1.74 -1.15 9.80
C LEU A 241 -3.19 -0.66 9.77
N ALA A 242 -4.06 -1.30 8.99
CA ALA A 242 -5.49 -1.02 8.99
C ALA A 242 -6.12 -1.18 10.37
N GLY A 243 -5.79 -2.28 11.06
CA GLY A 243 -6.27 -2.56 12.40
C GLY A 243 -5.90 -1.42 13.37
N PHE A 244 -4.64 -0.99 13.35
CA PHE A 244 -4.20 0.15 14.18
C PHE A 244 -4.89 1.45 13.81
N MET A 245 -5.13 1.70 12.52
CA MET A 245 -5.76 2.93 12.05
C MET A 245 -7.26 3.02 12.37
N ASN A 246 -7.94 1.87 12.45
CA ASN A 246 -9.38 1.80 12.69
C ASN A 246 -9.74 1.54 14.17
N SER A 247 -8.76 1.26 15.02
CA SER A 247 -9.00 0.86 16.41
C SER A 247 -7.86 1.26 17.34
N ASP A 248 -8.02 2.40 18.02
CA ASP A 248 -7.10 2.81 19.08
C ASP A 248 -7.00 1.74 20.18
N LYS A 249 -8.12 1.08 20.50
CA LYS A 249 -8.15 -0.05 21.45
C LYS A 249 -7.25 -1.20 21.01
N PHE A 250 -7.24 -1.55 19.72
CA PHE A 250 -6.38 -2.63 19.23
C PHE A 250 -4.90 -2.25 19.34
N LEU A 251 -4.55 -1.01 19.00
CA LEU A 251 -3.20 -0.49 19.16
C LEU A 251 -2.76 -0.47 20.63
N ASP A 252 -3.64 -0.04 21.53
CA ASP A 252 -3.37 -0.01 22.97
C ASP A 252 -3.14 -1.43 23.54
N VAL A 253 -3.97 -2.40 23.15
CA VAL A 253 -3.79 -3.81 23.55
C VAL A 253 -2.47 -4.36 23.02
N VAL A 254 -2.10 -4.07 21.77
CA VAL A 254 -0.79 -4.49 21.21
C VAL A 254 0.39 -3.90 21.99
N ARG A 255 0.25 -2.67 22.51
CA ARG A 255 1.29 -2.02 23.34
C ARG A 255 1.34 -2.56 24.76
N GLU A 256 0.20 -2.94 25.32
CA GLU A 256 0.09 -3.46 26.69
C GLU A 256 0.59 -4.91 26.78
N TYR A 257 0.30 -5.73 25.77
CA TYR A 257 0.64 -7.15 25.73
C TYR A 257 1.74 -7.43 24.70
N GLU A 258 3.00 -7.33 25.12
CA GLU A 258 4.19 -7.48 24.27
C GLU A 258 4.23 -8.84 23.52
N GLU A 259 3.55 -9.86 24.04
CA GLU A 259 3.45 -11.19 23.44
C GLU A 259 2.42 -11.28 22.29
N LEU A 260 1.55 -10.29 22.11
CA LEU A 260 0.43 -10.38 21.18
C LEU A 260 0.88 -10.47 19.72
N LEU A 261 1.76 -9.57 19.27
CA LEU A 261 2.31 -9.63 17.90
C LEU A 261 3.11 -10.92 17.65
N PRO A 262 4.05 -11.34 18.53
CA PRO A 262 4.67 -12.65 18.43
C PRO A 262 3.67 -13.80 18.30
N ARG A 263 2.55 -13.78 19.03
CA ARG A 263 1.53 -14.84 18.94
C ARG A 263 0.71 -14.76 17.65
N ILE A 264 0.48 -13.57 17.11
CA ILE A 264 -0.18 -13.38 15.81
C ILE A 264 0.69 -13.94 14.68
N PHE A 265 2.00 -13.68 14.71
CA PHE A 265 2.92 -14.04 13.62
C PHE A 265 3.64 -15.39 13.81
N LYS A 266 3.89 -15.83 15.05
CA LYS A 266 4.59 -17.08 15.42
C LYS A 266 3.78 -18.09 16.26
N GLY A 267 2.52 -17.80 16.63
CA GLY A 267 1.70 -18.69 17.48
C GLY A 267 1.19 -19.97 16.78
N GLU A 268 0.15 -20.64 17.30
CA GLU A 268 -0.42 -21.89 16.72
C GLU A 268 -0.95 -21.77 15.28
N TYR A 269 -0.97 -20.56 14.71
CA TYR A 269 -1.27 -20.28 13.30
C TYR A 269 0.00 -20.12 12.44
N ALA A 270 1.19 -20.30 13.01
CA ALA A 270 2.49 -20.29 12.34
C ALA A 270 2.59 -21.51 11.40
N GLY A 271 2.22 -21.30 10.14
CA GLY A 271 2.08 -22.35 9.13
C GLY A 271 0.95 -22.10 8.15
N LEU A 272 0.08 -21.12 8.42
CA LEU A 272 -0.88 -20.61 7.45
C LEU A 272 -0.19 -19.55 6.59
N GLU A 273 0.33 -19.97 5.45
CA GLU A 273 0.89 -19.05 4.46
C GLU A 273 -0.20 -18.12 3.93
N ALA A 274 0.13 -16.84 3.70
CA ALA A 274 -0.76 -15.85 3.08
C ALA A 274 -1.26 -16.24 1.65
N ARG A 275 -0.79 -17.38 1.13
CA ARG A 275 -1.16 -17.98 -0.16
C ARG A 275 -2.10 -19.18 -0.06
N GLN A 276 -2.39 -19.71 1.13
CA GLN A 276 -3.38 -20.77 1.28
C GLN A 276 -4.78 -20.20 1.00
N ASP A 277 -5.30 -20.51 -0.19
CA ASP A 277 -6.56 -19.99 -0.71
C ASP A 277 -7.80 -20.40 0.14
N ASP A 278 -7.63 -21.25 1.14
CA ASP A 278 -8.65 -21.81 2.03
C ASP A 278 -8.59 -21.32 3.48
N VAL A 279 -7.59 -20.51 3.88
CA VAL A 279 -7.46 -20.07 5.28
C VAL A 279 -7.19 -18.57 5.40
N SER A 280 -8.03 -17.86 6.17
CA SER A 280 -7.76 -16.47 6.57
C SER A 280 -6.95 -16.47 7.85
N THR A 281 -5.92 -15.60 7.96
CA THR A 281 -5.22 -15.43 9.24
C THR A 281 -6.19 -14.89 10.30
N LEU A 282 -5.93 -15.15 11.59
CA LEU A 282 -6.75 -14.60 12.67
C LEU A 282 -6.85 -13.07 12.57
N LEU A 283 -5.76 -12.41 12.16
CA LEU A 283 -5.72 -10.98 11.94
C LEU A 283 -6.61 -10.54 10.76
N ASP A 284 -6.58 -11.25 9.63
CA ASP A 284 -7.45 -10.95 8.49
C ASP A 284 -8.93 -11.14 8.82
N LEU A 285 -9.26 -12.15 9.63
CA LEU A 285 -10.65 -12.38 10.08
C LEU A 285 -11.12 -11.26 11.02
N LEU A 286 -10.29 -10.85 11.98
CA LEU A 286 -10.63 -9.78 12.92
C LEU A 286 -10.78 -8.43 12.21
N VAL A 287 -9.84 -8.10 11.31
CA VAL A 287 -9.85 -6.85 10.54
C VAL A 287 -11.03 -6.83 9.55
N GLN A 288 -11.29 -7.91 8.82
CA GLN A 288 -12.44 -7.97 7.90
C GLN A 288 -13.78 -7.81 8.63
N ARG A 289 -13.94 -8.42 9.81
CA ARG A 289 -15.18 -8.31 10.59
C ARG A 289 -15.41 -6.91 11.15
N GLN A 290 -14.36 -6.30 11.70
CA GLN A 290 -14.43 -4.93 12.19
C GLN A 290 -14.72 -3.93 11.05
N ILE A 291 -14.14 -4.16 9.88
CA ILE A 291 -14.40 -3.38 8.67
C ILE A 291 -15.84 -3.55 8.16
N LEU A 292 -16.43 -4.75 8.29
CA LEU A 292 -17.80 -5.04 7.86
C LEU A 292 -18.88 -4.62 8.88
N GLY A 293 -18.49 -4.11 10.05
CA GLY A 293 -19.41 -3.77 11.13
C GLY A 293 -20.05 -5.00 11.78
N GLU A 294 -19.44 -6.17 11.66
CA GLU A 294 -19.84 -7.36 12.39
C GLU A 294 -19.46 -7.18 13.88
N GLY A 295 -20.37 -7.50 14.79
CA GLY A 295 -20.16 -7.37 16.24
C GLY A 295 -19.06 -8.31 16.78
N ASP A 296 -18.74 -8.15 18.06
CA ASP A 296 -17.73 -8.94 18.77
C ASP A 296 -17.91 -10.45 18.52
N LEU A 297 -16.79 -11.17 18.36
CA LEU A 297 -16.82 -12.62 18.43
C LEU A 297 -17.48 -13.02 19.76
N PRO A 298 -18.46 -13.95 19.75
CA PRO A 298 -18.87 -14.58 20.99
C PRO A 298 -17.59 -15.04 21.69
N PRO A 299 -17.40 -14.71 22.98
CA PRO A 299 -16.20 -15.11 23.69
C PRO A 299 -15.99 -16.60 23.45
N LEU A 300 -14.77 -17.01 23.12
CA LEU A 300 -14.37 -18.42 23.08
C LEU A 300 -14.50 -18.97 24.50
N SER A 301 -15.74 -19.22 24.93
CA SER A 301 -16.04 -19.96 26.13
C SER A 301 -15.57 -21.37 25.85
N ARG A 302 -14.40 -21.72 26.38
CA ARG A 302 -14.07 -23.11 26.64
C ARG A 302 -15.24 -23.70 27.43
N THR A 303 -16.06 -24.48 26.77
CA THR A 303 -16.89 -25.46 27.46
C THR A 303 -15.91 -26.47 28.04
N SER A 304 -15.78 -26.44 29.37
CA SER A 304 -15.17 -27.48 30.19
C SER A 304 -15.70 -28.86 29.86
#